data_AF-A0A2E7N366-F1
#
_entry.id   AF-A0A2E7N366-F1
#
_cell.length_a   1.000
_cell.length_b   1.000
_cell.length_c   1.000
_cell.angle_alpha   90.00
_cell.angle_beta   90.00
_cell.angle_gamma   90.00
#
_symmetry.space_group_name_H-M   'P 1'
#
loop_
_entity.id
_entity.type
_entity.pdbx_description
1 polymer ?
#
loop_
_entity_poly.entity_id
_entity_poly.type
_entity_poly.pdbx_seq_one_letter_code
_entity_poly.pdbx_strand_id
1 'polypeptide(L)'
;MPIILEIIRPYVFANLYFTIGTSVVTGVSNSIASAVQTSSGFGDLLIDFFQAGGGNLGLGLVVNFIPASFNQRFSHSDFFWMTGNLMMVGMNALMLGFQYAIQTENPIESRLIPTIASQSLQNLVILRTYRKSNSA
;
A
#
# COMPACT_ATOMS: atom_id res chain seq x y z
N MET A 1 6.60 -13.75 -27.06
CA MET A 1 5.56 -13.36 -26.08
C MET A 1 5.77 -13.90 -24.65
N PRO A 2 6.27 -15.13 -24.38
CA PRO A 2 6.40 -15.62 -22.99
C PRO A 2 7.44 -14.86 -22.15
N ILE A 3 8.56 -14.44 -22.76
CA ILE A 3 9.68 -13.78 -22.06
C ILE A 3 9.28 -12.41 -21.46
N ILE A 4 8.50 -11.60 -22.19
CA ILE A 4 8.05 -10.29 -21.72
C ILE A 4 7.12 -10.46 -20.51
N LEU A 5 6.24 -11.47 -20.55
CA LEU A 5 5.33 -11.77 -19.45
C LEU A 5 6.11 -12.18 -18.20
N GLU A 6 7.15 -13.01 -18.33
CA GLU A 6 7.98 -13.43 -17.20
C GLU A 6 8.74 -12.27 -16.55
N ILE A 7 9.22 -11.30 -17.34
CA ILE A 7 9.91 -10.12 -16.84
C ILE A 7 8.94 -9.17 -16.11
N ILE A 8 7.74 -8.96 -16.64
CA ILE A 8 6.78 -7.98 -16.11
C ILE A 8 5.98 -8.53 -14.92
N ARG A 9 5.67 -9.82 -14.94
CA ARG A 9 4.87 -10.51 -13.92
C ARG A 9 5.28 -10.20 -12.45
N PRO A 10 6.56 -10.24 -12.05
CA PRO A 10 6.93 -9.94 -10.66
C PRO A 10 6.61 -8.50 -10.23
N TYR A 11 6.72 -7.54 -11.14
CA TYR A 11 6.38 -6.13 -10.89
C TYR A 11 4.87 -5.95 -10.74
N VAL A 12 4.08 -6.59 -11.62
CA VAL A 12 2.62 -6.56 -11.55
C VAL A 12 2.11 -7.17 -10.26
N PHE A 13 2.62 -8.34 -9.87
CA PHE A 13 2.21 -8.96 -8.60
C PHE A 13 2.62 -8.15 -7.38
N ALA A 14 3.82 -7.57 -7.36
CA ALA A 14 4.23 -6.69 -6.27
C ALA A 14 3.35 -5.44 -6.19
N ASN A 15 3.00 -4.83 -7.32
CA ASN A 15 2.11 -3.69 -7.37
C ASN A 15 0.70 -4.03 -6.87
N LEU A 16 0.13 -5.14 -7.36
CA LEU A 16 -1.16 -5.65 -6.88
C LEU A 16 -1.14 -5.96 -5.38
N TYR A 17 -0.04 -6.52 -4.87
CA TYR A 17 0.12 -6.80 -3.44
C TYR A 17 -0.01 -5.53 -2.59
N PHE A 18 0.73 -4.47 -2.92
CA PHE A 18 0.64 -3.20 -2.19
C PHE A 18 -0.71 -2.51 -2.40
N THR A 19 -1.23 -2.52 -3.62
CA THR A 19 -2.49 -1.86 -3.97
C THR A 19 -3.69 -2.51 -3.30
N ILE A 20 -3.82 -3.84 -3.40
CA ILE A 20 -4.92 -4.56 -2.74
C ILE A 20 -4.76 -4.45 -1.22
N GLY A 21 -3.55 -4.63 -0.69
CA GLY A 21 -3.30 -4.57 0.75
C GLY A 21 -3.69 -3.22 1.35
N THR A 22 -3.21 -2.12 0.77
CA THR A 22 -3.57 -0.77 1.25
C THR A 22 -5.06 -0.45 1.04
N SER A 23 -5.66 -0.88 -0.08
CA SER A 23 -7.07 -0.61 -0.36
C SER A 23 -8.02 -1.37 0.57
N VAL A 24 -7.68 -2.62 0.92
CA VAL A 24 -8.46 -3.38 1.93
C VAL A 24 -8.38 -2.69 3.28
N VAL A 25 -7.20 -2.26 3.72
CA VAL A 25 -7.07 -1.57 5.01
C VAL A 25 -7.85 -0.26 5.00
N THR A 26 -7.75 0.54 3.94
CA THR A 26 -8.54 1.78 3.80
C THR A 26 -10.04 1.52 3.81
N GLY A 27 -10.52 0.50 3.08
CA GLY A 27 -11.93 0.11 3.09
C GLY A 27 -12.41 -0.28 4.49
N VAL A 28 -11.69 -1.19 5.16
CA VAL A 28 -12.03 -1.63 6.52
C VAL A 28 -12.06 -0.45 7.49
N SER A 29 -11.05 0.42 7.43
CA SER A 29 -10.98 1.57 8.32
C SER A 29 -12.14 2.55 8.15
N ASN A 30 -12.58 2.81 6.92
CA ASN A 30 -13.72 3.68 6.67
C ASN A 30 -15.03 3.04 7.13
N SER A 31 -15.25 1.75 6.87
CA SER A 31 -16.42 1.04 7.41
C SER A 31 -16.45 1.06 8.94
N ILE A 32 -15.31 0.88 9.60
CA ILE A 32 -15.24 0.95 11.07
C ILE A 32 -15.56 2.37 11.56
N ALA A 33 -15.01 3.40 10.90
CA ALA A 33 -15.31 4.78 11.25
C ALA A 33 -16.82 5.07 11.16
N SER A 34 -17.47 4.65 10.08
CA SER A 34 -18.92 4.78 9.90
C SER A 34 -19.73 3.98 10.91
N ALA A 35 -19.31 2.77 11.29
CA ALA A 35 -19.99 1.96 12.30
C ALA A 35 -19.94 2.58 13.70
N VAL A 36 -18.87 3.33 14.00
CA VAL A 36 -18.67 3.98 15.31
C VAL A 36 -19.35 5.35 15.36
N GLN A 37 -19.29 6.13 14.27
CA GLN A 37 -19.78 7.52 14.25
C GLN A 37 -21.28 7.61 13.91
N THR A 38 -21.81 6.62 13.22
CA THR A 38 -23.20 6.59 12.74
C THR A 38 -23.85 5.26 13.14
N SER A 39 -25.14 5.27 13.46
CA SER A 39 -25.92 4.03 13.65
C SER A 39 -26.22 3.35 12.32
N SER A 40 -25.19 3.17 11.50
CA SER A 40 -25.26 2.70 10.12
C SER A 40 -25.64 1.24 10.04
N GLY A 41 -26.50 0.90 9.09
CA GLY A 41 -26.83 -0.48 8.79
C GLY A 41 -25.65 -1.18 8.10
N PHE A 42 -25.65 -2.51 8.10
CA PHE A 42 -24.61 -3.30 7.44
C PHE A 42 -24.41 -2.95 5.94
N GLY A 43 -25.50 -2.56 5.26
CA GLY A 43 -25.44 -2.11 3.86
C GLY A 43 -24.60 -0.85 3.66
N ASP A 44 -24.75 0.14 4.54
CA ASP A 44 -23.99 1.39 4.47
C ASP A 44 -22.51 1.14 4.74
N LEU A 45 -22.19 0.25 5.70
CA LEU A 45 -20.81 -0.15 5.99
C LEU A 45 -20.12 -0.79 4.77
N LEU A 46 -20.85 -1.58 3.99
CA LEU A 46 -20.33 -2.17 2.75
C LEU A 46 -20.11 -1.10 1.67
N ILE A 47 -21.02 -0.14 1.53
CA ILE A 47 -20.86 0.95 0.58
C ILE A 47 -19.61 1.77 0.92
N ASP A 48 -19.43 2.12 2.19
CA ASP A 48 -18.26 2.86 2.66
C ASP A 48 -16.96 2.08 2.44
N PHE A 49 -17.00 0.75 2.63
CA PHE A 49 -15.87 -0.13 2.32
C PHE A 49 -15.44 0.00 0.85
N PHE A 50 -16.40 -0.18 -0.06
CA PHE A 50 -16.12 -0.23 -1.50
C PHE A 50 -15.81 1.15 -2.06
N GLN A 51 -16.42 2.21 -1.54
CA GLN A 51 -16.12 3.57 -1.96
C GLN A 51 -14.69 3.96 -1.57
N ALA A 52 -14.31 3.66 -0.33
CA ALA A 52 -12.96 3.96 0.17
C ALA A 52 -11.89 3.05 -0.44
N GLY A 53 -12.13 1.73 -0.41
CA GLY A 53 -11.21 0.74 -0.96
C GLY A 53 -11.10 0.86 -2.48
N GLY A 54 -12.23 0.98 -3.18
CA GLY A 54 -12.27 1.16 -4.62
C GLY A 54 -11.61 2.47 -5.07
N GLY A 55 -11.83 3.56 -4.34
CA GLY A 55 -11.14 4.83 -4.58
C GLY A 55 -9.62 4.71 -4.47
N ASN A 56 -9.13 3.91 -3.52
CA ASN A 56 -7.69 3.69 -3.32
C ASN A 56 -7.07 2.74 -4.37
N LEU A 57 -7.85 1.88 -5.02
CA LEU A 57 -7.33 0.96 -6.06
C LEU A 57 -6.75 1.71 -7.26
N GLY A 58 -7.46 2.73 -7.77
CA GLY A 58 -7.07 3.43 -9.00
C GLY A 58 -5.71 4.14 -8.87
N LEU A 59 -5.60 5.04 -7.89
CA LEU A 59 -4.32 5.71 -7.60
C LEU A 59 -3.28 4.74 -7.03
N GLY A 60 -3.72 3.73 -6.28
CA GLY A 60 -2.85 2.69 -5.73
C GLY A 60 -2.04 1.99 -6.81
N LEU A 61 -2.65 1.61 -7.94
CA LEU A 61 -1.94 0.95 -9.05
C LEU A 61 -0.81 1.81 -9.64
N VAL A 62 -0.97 3.13 -9.65
CA VAL A 62 0.04 4.04 -10.19
C VAL A 62 1.15 4.25 -9.16
N VAL A 63 0.77 4.63 -7.95
CA VAL A 63 1.70 5.01 -6.88
C VAL A 63 2.50 3.82 -6.37
N ASN A 64 1.88 2.64 -6.25
CA ASN A 64 2.53 1.43 -5.76
C ASN A 64 3.45 0.76 -6.79
N PHE A 65 3.50 1.27 -8.03
CA PHE A 65 4.52 0.84 -8.99
C PHE A 65 5.94 1.17 -8.52
N ILE A 66 6.12 2.25 -7.77
CA ILE A 66 7.42 2.65 -7.19
C ILE A 66 7.93 1.60 -6.19
N PRO A 67 7.20 1.30 -5.09
CA PRO A 67 7.65 0.27 -4.15
C PRO A 67 7.73 -1.11 -4.79
N ALA A 68 6.85 -1.44 -5.73
CA ALA A 68 6.93 -2.70 -6.48
C ALA A 68 8.26 -2.81 -7.25
N SER A 69 8.63 -1.77 -8.00
CA SER A 69 9.85 -1.74 -8.81
C SER A 69 11.11 -1.70 -7.94
N PHE A 70 11.08 -0.89 -6.88
CA PHE A 70 12.17 -0.80 -5.93
C PHE A 70 12.45 -2.15 -5.27
N ASN A 71 11.42 -2.82 -4.76
CA ASN A 71 11.58 -4.09 -4.08
C ASN A 71 12.12 -5.18 -5.01
N GLN A 72 11.67 -5.27 -6.26
CA GLN A 72 12.22 -6.24 -7.22
C GLN A 72 13.70 -6.00 -7.51
N ARG A 73 14.12 -4.74 -7.57
CA ARG A 73 15.50 -4.37 -7.91
C ARG A 73 16.46 -4.53 -6.72
N PHE A 74 16.02 -4.19 -5.51
CA PHE A 74 16.89 -4.07 -4.35
C PHE A 74 16.71 -5.16 -3.29
N SER A 75 15.80 -6.12 -3.49
CA SER A 75 15.56 -7.23 -2.53
C SER A 75 16.79 -8.07 -2.21
N HIS A 76 17.79 -8.08 -3.09
CA HIS A 76 19.03 -8.86 -2.94
C HIS A 76 20.13 -8.09 -2.19
N SER A 77 19.90 -6.83 -1.83
CA SER A 77 20.89 -6.01 -1.13
C SER A 77 20.92 -6.35 0.36
N ASP A 78 22.12 -6.37 0.96
CA ASP A 78 22.30 -6.53 2.41
C ASP A 78 21.58 -5.45 3.22
N PHE A 79 21.39 -4.26 2.62
CA PHE A 79 20.70 -3.12 3.23
C PHE A 79 19.22 -3.02 2.83
N PHE A 80 18.63 -4.09 2.28
CA PHE A 80 17.24 -4.06 1.80
C PHE A 80 16.24 -3.66 2.88
N TRP A 81 16.46 -4.10 4.13
CA TRP A 81 15.60 -3.70 5.25
C TRP A 81 15.56 -2.18 5.44
N MET A 82 16.73 -1.55 5.50
CA MET A 82 16.83 -0.10 5.72
C MET A 82 16.33 0.67 4.50
N THR A 83 16.83 0.32 3.32
CA THR A 83 16.53 1.05 2.08
C THR A 83 15.07 0.89 1.66
N GLY A 84 14.48 -0.30 1.83
CA GLY A 84 13.06 -0.55 1.58
C GLY A 84 12.15 0.22 2.55
N ASN A 85 12.49 0.27 3.84
CA ASN A 85 11.72 1.07 4.80
C ASN A 85 11.85 2.57 4.53
N LEU A 86 13.04 3.08 4.21
CA LEU A 86 13.26 4.48 3.84
C LEU A 86 12.50 4.88 2.57
N MET A 87 12.50 4.02 1.55
CA MET A 87 11.71 4.23 0.34
C MET A 87 10.23 4.37 0.67
N MET A 88 9.68 3.50 1.52
CA MET A 88 8.27 3.58 1.91
C MET A 88 7.95 4.84 2.74
N VAL A 89 8.83 5.24 3.65
CA VAL A 89 8.67 6.50 4.40
C VAL A 89 8.69 7.68 3.44
N GLY A 90 9.63 7.71 2.48
CA GLY A 90 9.71 8.75 1.46
C GLY A 90 8.44 8.81 0.60
N MET A 91 7.93 7.66 0.15
CA MET A 91 6.66 7.57 -0.57
C MET A 91 5.48 8.10 0.25
N ASN A 92 5.39 7.73 1.53
CA ASN A 92 4.33 8.22 2.41
C ASN A 92 4.43 9.73 2.66
N ALA A 93 5.65 10.27 2.78
CA ALA A 93 5.89 11.71 2.89
C ALA A 93 5.50 12.47 1.61
N LEU A 94 5.83 11.94 0.43
CA LEU A 94 5.41 12.52 -0.86
C LEU A 94 3.88 12.53 -1.00
N MET A 95 3.23 11.43 -0.64
CA MET A 95 1.77 11.34 -0.66
C MET A 95 1.13 12.30 0.35
N LEU A 96 1.74 12.50 1.52
CA LEU A 96 1.29 13.51 2.48
C LEU A 96 1.43 14.92 1.91
N GLY A 97 2.57 15.24 1.28
CA GLY A 97 2.77 16.50 0.57
C GLY A 97 1.75 16.72 -0.54
N PHE A 98 1.39 15.66 -1.28
CA PHE A 98 0.34 15.72 -2.29
C PHE A 98 -1.03 16.03 -1.66
N GLN A 99 -1.40 15.39 -0.54
CA GLN A 99 -2.65 15.68 0.16
C GLN A 99 -2.72 17.13 0.67
N TYR A 100 -1.59 17.68 1.12
CA TYR A 100 -1.49 19.11 1.46
C TYR A 100 -1.68 20.00 0.22
N ALA A 101 -1.08 19.65 -0.92
CA ALA A 101 -1.19 20.42 -2.15
C ALA A 101 -2.63 20.48 -2.70
N ILE A 102 -3.40 19.40 -2.55
CA ILE A 102 -4.82 19.36 -2.97
C ILE A 102 -5.79 19.84 -1.89
N GLN A 103 -5.28 20.39 -0.78
CA GLN A 103 -6.08 20.99 0.31
C GLN A 103 -7.09 20.01 0.93
N THR A 104 -6.68 18.77 1.18
CA THR A 104 -7.49 17.83 1.97
C THR A 104 -7.72 18.39 3.37
N GLU A 105 -8.95 18.32 3.91
CA GLU A 105 -9.31 18.91 5.21
C GLU A 105 -8.41 18.43 6.36
N ASN A 106 -8.06 17.14 6.38
CA ASN A 106 -7.15 16.58 7.37
C ASN A 106 -6.14 15.61 6.72
N PRO A 107 -5.04 16.13 6.12
CA PRO A 107 -4.14 15.35 5.31
C PRO A 107 -3.35 14.35 6.16
N ILE A 108 -3.02 14.68 7.41
CA ILE A 108 -2.32 13.77 8.33
C ILE A 108 -3.19 12.57 8.68
N GLU A 109 -4.43 12.79 9.13
CA GLU A 109 -5.34 11.70 9.48
C GLU A 109 -5.64 10.81 8.27
N SER A 110 -5.89 11.42 7.10
CA SER A 110 -6.13 10.68 5.86
C SER A 110 -4.96 9.79 5.43
N ARG A 111 -3.73 10.14 5.84
CA ARG A 111 -2.51 9.42 5.48
C ARG A 111 -2.01 8.46 6.54
N LEU A 112 -2.43 8.60 7.78
CA LEU A 112 -1.93 7.79 8.89
C LEU A 112 -2.19 6.29 8.64
N ILE A 113 -3.43 5.93 8.35
CA ILE A 113 -3.84 4.54 8.14
C ILE A 113 -3.14 3.93 6.90
N PRO A 114 -3.16 4.56 5.70
CA PRO A 114 -2.39 4.09 4.56
C PRO A 114 -0.89 3.97 4.82
N THR A 115 -0.32 4.88 5.62
CA THR A 115 1.11 4.86 5.98
C THR A 115 1.44 3.63 6.82
N ILE A 116 0.64 3.37 7.87
CA ILE A 116 0.82 2.17 8.71
C ILE A 116 0.67 0.91 7.86
N ALA A 117 -0.42 0.81 7.08
CA ALA A 117 -0.69 -0.33 6.22
C ALA A 117 0.47 -0.62 5.27
N SER A 118 0.94 0.40 4.56
CA SER A 118 1.99 0.28 3.57
C SER A 118 3.36 -0.05 4.21
N GLN A 119 3.67 0.51 5.38
CA GLN A 119 4.89 0.18 6.13
C GLN A 119 4.87 -1.27 6.65
N SER A 120 3.72 -1.74 7.13
CA SER A 120 3.55 -3.14 7.55
C SER A 120 3.73 -4.10 6.37
N LEU A 121 3.12 -3.80 5.21
CA LEU A 121 3.28 -4.60 3.99
C LEU A 121 4.75 -4.65 3.54
N GLN A 122 5.47 -3.54 3.60
CA GLN A 122 6.90 -3.50 3.28
C GLN A 122 7.72 -4.38 4.23
N ASN A 123 7.46 -4.32 5.53
CA ASN A 123 8.15 -5.19 6.49
C ASN A 123 7.85 -6.68 6.25
N LEU A 124 6.62 -7.03 5.84
CA LEU A 124 6.29 -8.40 5.45
C LEU A 124 7.08 -8.85 4.20
N VAL A 125 7.25 -7.99 3.20
CA VAL A 125 8.09 -8.28 2.03
C VAL A 125 9.54 -8.52 2.44
N ILE A 126 10.08 -7.66 3.32
CA ILE A 126 11.44 -7.81 3.82
C ILE A 126 11.61 -9.13 4.59
N LEU A 127 10.69 -9.46 5.50
CA LEU A 127 10.73 -10.72 6.26
C LEU A 127 10.66 -11.95 5.36
N ARG A 128 9.80 -11.93 4.33
CA ARG A 128 9.71 -13.03 3.34
C ARG A 128 11.02 -13.19 2.56
N THR A 129 11.65 -12.08 2.22
CA THR A 129 12.93 -12.07 1.48
C THR A 129 14.05 -12.67 2.33
N TYR A 130 14.18 -12.26 3.59
CA TYR A 130 15.16 -12.85 4.52
C TYR A 130 14.94 -14.35 4.75
N ARG A 131 13.69 -14.78 4.96
CA ARG A 131 13.37 -16.21 5.13
C ARG A 131 13.78 -17.03 3.91
N LYS A 132 13.53 -16.51 2.70
CA LYS A 132 13.93 -17.16 1.46
C LYS A 132 15.44 -17.27 1.33
N SER A 133 16.19 -16.22 1.68
CA SER A 133 17.66 -16.22 1.65
C SER A 133 18.26 -17.22 2.64
N ASN A 134 17.65 -17.42 3.81
CA ASN A 134 18.17 -18.34 4.84
C ASN A 134 17.72 -19.80 4.66
N SER A 135 16.81 -20.07 3.72
CA SER A 135 16.31 -21.43 3.41
C SER A 135 16.97 -22.04 2.16
N ALA A 136 17.85 -21.28 1.50
CA ALA A 136 18.60 -21.67 0.31
C ALA A 136 20.06 -21.94 0.70
#